data_AF-A0A645GXA3-F1
#
_entry.id   AF-A0A645GXA3-F1
#
_cell.length_a   1.000
_cell.length_b   1.000
_cell.length_c   1.000
_cell.angle_alpha   90.00
_cell.angle_beta   90.00
_cell.angle_gamma   90.00
#
_symmetry.space_group_name_H-M   'P 1'
#
loop_
_entity.id
_entity.type
_entity.pdbx_description
1 polymer ?
#
loop_
_entity_poly.entity_id
_entity_poly.type
_entity_poly.pdbx_seq_one_letter_code
_entity_poly.pdbx_strand_id
1 'polypeptide(L)'
;MLDCVAGRVPLLIEMKLTENNLLAAQTLHNVMKDYEQKYGGEFVVESFDPRFLMTLKQVAPQFLRGQLATQNSDHPEPEENRRLATCAYNYLTEPDFIAYHIADLPLEWLSKLRAEGMPVLGWTARNQEQWDRATPHCDNLIFENLKPEIR
;
A
#
# COMPACT_ATOMS: atom_id res chain seq x y z
N MET A 1 -0.90 -2.71 20.50
CA MET A 1 -0.86 -1.72 19.41
C MET A 1 -2.26 -1.36 18.91
N LEU A 2 -3.08 -2.31 18.46
CA LEU A 2 -4.45 -2.02 17.99
C LEU A 2 -5.34 -1.37 19.07
N ASP A 3 -5.23 -1.79 20.33
CA ASP A 3 -5.95 -1.14 21.44
C ASP A 3 -5.53 0.34 21.65
N CYS A 4 -4.32 0.72 21.23
CA CYS A 4 -3.88 2.10 21.30
C CYS A 4 -4.58 2.96 20.23
N VAL A 5 -4.99 2.38 19.10
CA VAL A 5 -5.71 3.10 18.05
C VAL A 5 -7.21 3.10 18.34
N ALA A 6 -7.75 1.92 18.70
CA ALA A 6 -9.13 1.71 19.11
C ALA A 6 -10.17 2.30 18.11
N GLY A 7 -9.93 2.14 16.81
CA GLY A 7 -10.84 2.60 15.76
C GLY A 7 -10.90 4.12 15.55
N ARG A 8 -10.10 4.92 16.27
CA ARG A 8 -10.16 6.39 16.21
C ARG A 8 -9.66 6.97 14.88
N VAL A 9 -8.82 6.24 14.18
CA VAL A 9 -8.33 6.57 12.84
C VAL A 9 -8.24 5.31 12.00
N PRO A 10 -8.38 5.39 10.66
CA PRO A 10 -8.13 4.27 9.77
C PRO A 10 -6.68 3.79 9.85
N LEU A 11 -6.46 2.50 9.60
CA LEU A 11 -5.13 1.89 9.57
C LEU A 11 -4.69 1.58 8.13
N LEU A 12 -3.48 2.00 7.77
CA LEU A 12 -2.76 1.47 6.62
C LEU A 12 -1.78 0.41 7.13
N ILE A 13 -1.97 -0.84 6.71
CA ILE A 13 -1.20 -1.99 7.21
C ILE A 13 -0.31 -2.54 6.10
N GLU A 14 1.00 -2.34 6.23
CA GLU A 14 1.97 -2.97 5.34
C GLU A 14 2.26 -4.41 5.77
N MET A 15 2.08 -5.36 4.85
CA MET A 15 2.59 -6.72 5.00
C MET A 15 3.95 -6.87 4.33
N LYS A 16 4.96 -7.20 5.15
CA LYS A 16 6.32 -7.50 4.68
C LYS A 16 6.40 -8.90 4.09
N LEU A 17 7.47 -9.15 3.33
CA LEU A 17 7.77 -10.45 2.75
C LEU A 17 7.78 -11.54 3.82
N THR A 18 7.17 -12.68 3.50
CA THR A 18 7.08 -13.85 4.38
C THR A 18 7.22 -15.12 3.56
N GLU A 19 7.65 -16.19 4.20
CA GLU A 19 7.78 -17.51 3.56
C GLU A 19 6.42 -18.18 3.34
N ASN A 20 5.41 -17.84 4.16
CA ASN A 20 4.09 -18.46 4.10
C ASN A 20 2.97 -17.41 3.99
N ASN A 21 2.67 -17.03 2.74
CA ASN A 21 1.63 -16.04 2.42
C ASN A 21 0.22 -16.50 2.85
N LEU A 22 -0.08 -17.81 2.79
CA LEU A 22 -1.39 -18.32 3.19
C LEU A 22 -1.61 -18.15 4.70
N LEU A 23 -0.63 -18.59 5.50
CA LEU A 23 -0.71 -18.44 6.94
C LEU A 23 -0.78 -16.96 7.32
N ALA A 24 0.05 -16.11 6.71
CA ALA A 24 0.05 -14.67 6.98
C ALA A 24 -1.30 -14.02 6.64
N ALA A 25 -1.89 -14.34 5.48
CA ALA A 25 -3.19 -13.81 5.09
C ALA A 25 -4.32 -14.29 6.02
N GLN A 26 -4.31 -15.57 6.43
CA GLN A 26 -5.29 -16.10 7.38
C GLN A 26 -5.16 -15.47 8.76
N THR A 27 -3.93 -15.29 9.26
CA THR A 27 -3.67 -14.60 10.53
C THR A 27 -4.13 -13.16 10.47
N LEU A 28 -3.77 -12.43 9.40
CA LEU A 28 -4.21 -11.04 9.20
C LEU A 28 -5.74 -10.96 9.16
N HIS A 29 -6.40 -11.86 8.43
CA HIS A 29 -7.85 -11.91 8.35
C HIS A 29 -8.51 -12.04 9.72
N ASN A 30 -8.04 -12.99 10.54
CA ASN A 30 -8.59 -13.21 11.88
C ASN A 30 -8.36 -11.99 12.80
N VAL A 31 -7.13 -11.46 12.83
CA VAL A 31 -6.78 -10.31 13.68
C VAL A 31 -7.59 -9.07 13.30
N MET A 32 -7.76 -8.81 12.00
CA MET A 32 -8.47 -7.61 11.56
C MET A 32 -9.98 -7.76 11.69
N LYS A 33 -10.53 -8.97 11.54
CA LYS A 33 -11.93 -9.24 11.87
C LYS A 33 -12.22 -8.99 13.35
N ASP A 34 -11.34 -9.43 14.25
CA ASP A 34 -11.48 -9.15 15.68
C ASP A 34 -11.37 -7.65 15.97
N TYR A 35 -10.49 -6.94 15.27
CA TYR A 35 -10.36 -5.48 15.36
C TYR A 35 -11.63 -4.75 14.92
N GLU A 36 -12.19 -5.10 13.76
CA GLU A 36 -13.46 -4.55 13.26
C GLU A 36 -14.60 -4.82 14.23
N GLN A 37 -14.72 -6.06 14.75
CA GLN A 37 -15.78 -6.41 15.69
C GLN A 37 -15.66 -5.65 17.02
N LYS A 38 -14.42 -5.46 17.50
CA LYS A 38 -14.17 -4.81 18.79
C LYS A 38 -14.26 -3.29 18.73
N TYR A 39 -13.80 -2.68 17.64
CA TYR A 39 -13.58 -1.23 17.55
C TYR A 39 -14.33 -0.55 16.40
N GLY A 40 -14.85 -1.29 15.42
CA GLY A 40 -15.43 -0.72 14.20
C GLY A 40 -14.43 0.08 13.37
N GLY A 41 -13.13 -0.15 13.54
CA GLY A 41 -12.08 0.64 12.90
C GLY A 41 -11.83 0.22 11.46
N GLU A 42 -11.72 1.20 10.57
CA GLU A 42 -11.39 0.99 9.17
C GLU A 42 -9.91 0.67 8.98
N PHE A 43 -9.60 -0.10 7.94
CA PHE A 43 -8.21 -0.35 7.53
C PHE A 43 -8.12 -0.72 6.06
N VAL A 44 -6.91 -0.59 5.53
CA VAL A 44 -6.52 -1.13 4.24
C VAL A 44 -5.16 -1.82 4.39
N VAL A 45 -4.86 -2.77 3.51
CA VAL A 45 -3.62 -3.55 3.54
C VAL A 45 -2.78 -3.23 2.31
N GLU A 46 -1.46 -3.19 2.42
CA GLU A 46 -0.57 -3.05 1.27
C GLU A 46 0.64 -3.98 1.37
N SER A 47 1.28 -4.29 0.24
CA SER A 47 2.51 -5.09 0.22
C SER A 47 3.29 -4.88 -1.07
N PHE A 48 4.61 -5.08 -1.01
CA PHE A 48 5.46 -5.24 -2.19
C PHE A 48 5.31 -6.62 -2.83
N ASP A 49 4.84 -7.63 -2.08
CA ASP A 49 4.75 -9.01 -2.55
C ASP A 49 3.42 -9.26 -3.29
N PRO A 50 3.42 -9.33 -4.64
CA PRO A 50 2.18 -9.60 -5.38
C PRO A 50 1.61 -10.99 -5.05
N ARG A 51 2.44 -11.93 -4.59
CA ARG A 51 1.97 -13.26 -4.19
C ARG A 51 1.13 -13.16 -2.91
N PHE A 52 1.55 -12.31 -1.96
CA PHE A 52 0.76 -12.04 -0.76
C PHE A 52 -0.57 -11.37 -1.12
N LEU A 53 -0.55 -10.34 -1.98
CA LEU A 53 -1.78 -9.65 -2.40
C LEU A 53 -2.77 -10.59 -3.09
N MET A 54 -2.27 -11.48 -3.96
CA MET A 54 -3.09 -12.51 -4.60
C MET A 54 -3.67 -13.50 -3.57
N THR A 55 -2.88 -13.95 -2.59
CA THR A 55 -3.39 -14.80 -1.51
C THR A 55 -4.41 -14.08 -0.64
N LEU A 56 -4.18 -12.80 -0.31
CA LEU A 56 -5.11 -12.00 0.47
C LEU A 56 -6.45 -11.82 -0.26
N LYS A 57 -6.42 -11.57 -1.57
CA LYS A 57 -7.62 -11.53 -2.41
C LYS A 57 -8.44 -12.82 -2.33
N GLN A 58 -7.80 -13.98 -2.20
CA GLN A 58 -8.49 -15.27 -2.06
C GLN A 58 -9.03 -15.50 -0.64
N VAL A 59 -8.24 -15.15 0.39
CA VAL A 59 -8.58 -15.42 1.80
C VAL A 59 -9.57 -14.40 2.36
N ALA A 60 -9.42 -13.13 2.00
CA ALA A 60 -10.21 -12.01 2.49
C ALA A 60 -10.52 -11.04 1.34
N PRO A 61 -11.34 -11.44 0.34
CA PRO A 61 -11.65 -10.62 -0.83
C PRO A 61 -12.24 -9.24 -0.48
N GLN A 62 -12.91 -9.12 0.67
CA GLN A 62 -13.51 -7.90 1.18
C GLN A 62 -12.52 -6.89 1.77
N PHE A 63 -11.26 -7.30 2.05
CA PHE A 63 -10.25 -6.35 2.54
C PHE A 63 -9.72 -5.55 1.35
N LEU A 64 -9.71 -4.22 1.47
CA LEU A 64 -9.06 -3.36 0.49
C LEU A 64 -7.54 -3.58 0.52
N ARG A 65 -6.93 -3.71 -0.66
CA ARG A 65 -5.52 -4.08 -0.82
C ARG A 65 -4.78 -3.18 -1.81
N GLY A 66 -3.57 -2.78 -1.49
CA GLY A 66 -2.73 -1.90 -2.32
C GLY A 66 -1.41 -2.53 -2.75
N GLN A 67 -0.97 -2.19 -3.96
CA GLN A 67 0.35 -2.59 -4.46
C GLN A 67 1.38 -1.52 -4.09
N LEU A 68 2.39 -1.90 -3.30
CA LEU A 68 3.59 -1.07 -3.08
C LEU A 68 4.58 -1.27 -4.23
N ALA A 69 5.14 -0.19 -4.75
CA ALA A 69 6.11 -0.24 -5.85
C ALA A 69 7.11 0.92 -5.82
N THR A 70 8.27 0.69 -6.47
CA THR A 70 9.35 1.66 -6.68
C THR A 70 10.15 1.24 -7.91
N GLN A 71 10.83 2.17 -8.58
CA GLN A 71 11.79 1.85 -9.63
C GLN A 71 13.10 1.28 -9.09
N ASN A 72 13.39 1.47 -7.80
CA ASN A 72 14.67 1.14 -7.17
C ASN A 72 14.45 0.18 -6.00
N SER A 73 13.85 -0.99 -6.26
CA SER A 73 13.82 -2.04 -5.24
C SER A 73 15.14 -2.81 -5.20
N ASP A 74 15.46 -3.38 -4.04
CA ASP A 74 16.64 -4.25 -3.84
C ASP A 74 16.41 -5.68 -4.36
N HIS A 75 15.45 -5.90 -5.26
CA HIS A 75 15.16 -7.22 -5.79
C HIS A 75 16.35 -7.76 -6.60
N PRO A 76 16.86 -8.97 -6.33
CA PRO A 76 18.10 -9.48 -6.92
C PRO A 76 17.98 -9.72 -8.43
N GLU A 77 16.79 -10.09 -8.91
CA GLU A 77 16.53 -10.34 -10.32
C GLU A 77 16.05 -9.06 -11.03
N PRO A 78 16.79 -8.51 -12.01
CA PRO A 78 16.46 -7.23 -12.66
C PRO A 78 15.14 -7.26 -13.44
N GLU A 79 14.79 -8.39 -14.05
CA GLU A 79 13.54 -8.51 -14.78
C GLU A 79 12.34 -8.48 -13.82
N GLU A 80 12.44 -9.19 -12.70
CA GLU A 80 11.40 -9.19 -11.68
C GLU A 80 11.27 -7.81 -11.01
N ASN A 81 12.40 -7.15 -10.73
CA ASN A 81 12.41 -5.78 -10.25
C ASN A 81 11.63 -4.85 -11.20
N ARG A 82 11.86 -4.97 -12.51
CA ARG A 82 11.12 -4.19 -13.51
C ARG A 82 9.62 -4.50 -13.48
N ARG A 83 9.23 -5.77 -13.40
CA ARG A 83 7.82 -6.18 -13.34
C ARG A 83 7.12 -5.62 -12.11
N LEU A 84 7.77 -5.65 -10.95
CA LEU A 84 7.26 -5.06 -9.71
C LEU A 84 7.17 -3.53 -9.83
N ALA A 85 8.20 -2.88 -10.37
CA ALA A 85 8.24 -1.43 -10.57
C ALA A 85 7.12 -0.93 -11.51
N THR A 86 6.75 -1.71 -12.52
CA THR A 86 5.66 -1.35 -13.44
C THR A 86 4.30 -1.93 -13.02
N CYS A 87 4.19 -2.46 -11.80
CA CYS A 87 2.98 -3.09 -11.29
C CYS A 87 2.39 -4.15 -12.24
N ALA A 88 3.26 -4.92 -12.91
CA ALA A 88 2.88 -5.84 -13.98
C ALA A 88 1.91 -6.93 -13.51
N TYR A 89 1.88 -7.25 -12.21
CA TYR A 89 1.00 -8.26 -11.63
C TYR A 89 -0.38 -7.75 -11.23
N ASN A 90 -0.69 -6.46 -11.43
CA ASN A 90 -1.97 -5.87 -11.01
C ASN A 90 -3.19 -6.50 -11.69
N TYR A 91 -3.04 -7.09 -12.88
CA TYR A 91 -4.12 -7.84 -13.52
C TYR A 91 -4.48 -9.13 -12.78
N LEU A 92 -3.59 -9.65 -11.93
CA LEU A 92 -3.83 -10.82 -11.07
C LEU A 92 -4.32 -10.38 -9.68
N THR A 93 -3.58 -9.43 -9.10
CA THR A 93 -3.80 -8.98 -7.71
C THR A 93 -5.02 -8.09 -7.57
N GLU A 94 -5.44 -7.40 -8.64
CA GLU A 94 -6.54 -6.42 -8.68
C GLU A 94 -6.54 -5.52 -7.44
N PRO A 95 -5.49 -4.70 -7.25
CA PRO A 95 -5.40 -3.84 -6.08
C PRO A 95 -6.41 -2.69 -6.19
N ASP A 96 -6.89 -2.24 -5.04
CA ASP A 96 -7.80 -1.12 -4.89
C ASP A 96 -7.06 0.24 -4.93
N PHE A 97 -5.73 0.24 -4.72
CA PHE A 97 -4.87 1.42 -4.83
C PHE A 97 -3.41 1.03 -5.15
N ILE A 98 -2.60 2.00 -5.56
CA ILE A 98 -1.16 1.84 -5.75
C ILE A 98 -0.43 2.80 -4.80
N ALA A 99 0.56 2.30 -4.06
CA ALA A 99 1.44 3.10 -3.22
C ALA A 99 2.84 3.14 -3.83
N TYR A 100 3.29 4.29 -4.32
CA TYR A 100 4.53 4.42 -5.09
C TYR A 100 5.57 5.29 -4.40
N HIS A 101 6.85 4.97 -4.58
CA HIS A 101 7.92 5.73 -3.98
C HIS A 101 8.02 7.15 -4.58
N ILE A 102 7.94 8.19 -3.75
CA ILE A 102 7.87 9.60 -4.19
C ILE A 102 9.13 10.07 -4.89
N ALA A 103 10.30 9.45 -4.66
CA ALA A 103 11.52 9.82 -5.37
C ALA A 103 11.45 9.46 -6.87
N ASP A 104 10.60 8.51 -7.23
CA ASP A 104 10.46 8.02 -8.60
C ASP A 104 9.36 8.76 -9.38
N LEU A 105 8.60 9.64 -8.71
CA LEU A 105 7.51 10.41 -9.32
C LEU A 105 8.02 11.71 -9.97
N PRO A 106 7.39 12.15 -11.08
CA PRO A 106 6.21 11.57 -11.73
C PRO A 106 6.52 10.39 -12.67
N LEU A 107 5.53 9.50 -12.83
CA LEU A 107 5.53 8.43 -13.84
C LEU A 107 4.30 8.59 -14.74
N GLU A 108 4.50 8.62 -16.06
CA GLU A 108 3.41 8.85 -17.03
C GLU A 108 2.32 7.78 -16.96
N TRP A 109 2.70 6.51 -16.85
CA TRP A 109 1.74 5.40 -16.77
C TRP A 109 0.91 5.45 -15.48
N LEU A 110 1.54 5.80 -14.36
CA LEU A 110 0.85 5.91 -13.07
C LEU A 110 -0.08 7.12 -13.05
N SER A 111 0.34 8.23 -13.68
CA SER A 111 -0.48 9.43 -13.84
C SER A 111 -1.74 9.15 -14.68
N LYS A 112 -1.63 8.30 -15.72
CA LYS A 112 -2.79 7.85 -16.52
C LYS A 112 -3.74 6.98 -15.69
N LEU A 113 -3.23 5.98 -14.98
CA LEU A 113 -4.05 5.14 -14.10
C LEU A 113 -4.79 5.97 -13.04
N ARG A 114 -4.09 6.95 -12.45
CA ARG A 114 -4.70 7.88 -11.49
C ARG A 114 -5.83 8.70 -12.13
N ALA A 115 -5.62 9.22 -13.34
CA ALA A 115 -6.66 9.94 -14.07
C ALA A 115 -7.86 9.05 -14.44
N GLU A 116 -7.66 7.73 -14.56
CA GLU A 116 -8.70 6.72 -14.78
C GLU A 116 -9.40 6.26 -13.47
N GLY A 117 -9.00 6.81 -12.32
CA GLY A 117 -9.66 6.59 -11.04
C GLY A 117 -8.94 5.64 -10.08
N MET A 118 -7.74 5.13 -10.43
CA MET A 118 -6.91 4.36 -9.49
C MET A 118 -6.35 5.29 -8.40
N PRO A 119 -6.68 5.11 -7.11
CA PRO A 119 -6.06 5.90 -6.05
C PRO A 119 -4.56 5.65 -5.98
N VAL A 120 -3.78 6.72 -5.88
CA VAL A 120 -2.32 6.68 -5.78
C VAL A 120 -1.85 7.29 -4.47
N LEU A 121 -1.20 6.50 -3.63
CA LEU A 121 -0.47 6.97 -2.44
C LEU A 121 0.99 7.18 -2.79
N GLY A 122 1.63 8.20 -2.21
CA GLY A 122 3.08 8.39 -2.29
C GLY A 122 3.77 8.09 -0.98
N TRP A 123 4.83 7.27 -0.98
CA TRP A 123 5.67 7.03 0.20
C TRP A 123 7.15 7.29 -0.10
N THR A 124 8.03 7.70 0.81
CA THR A 124 7.73 8.32 2.09
C THR A 124 8.21 9.76 2.06
N ALA A 125 7.33 10.71 2.36
CA ALA A 125 7.72 12.10 2.56
C ALA A 125 8.34 12.28 3.95
N ARG A 126 9.55 12.85 4.01
CA ARG A 126 10.30 13.05 5.27
C ARG A 126 10.53 14.52 5.62
N ASN A 127 10.29 15.42 4.68
CA ASN A 127 10.34 16.86 4.89
C ASN A 127 9.30 17.57 4.00
N GLN A 128 9.06 18.86 4.27
CA GLN A 128 8.06 19.64 3.55
C GLN A 128 8.36 19.75 2.05
N GLU A 129 9.64 19.84 1.66
CA GLU A 129 10.05 19.89 0.26
C GLU A 129 9.63 18.62 -0.51
N GLN A 130 9.86 17.45 0.08
CA GLN A 130 9.43 16.16 -0.49
C GLN A 130 7.90 16.05 -0.55
N TRP A 131 7.21 16.54 0.47
CA TRP A 131 5.75 16.60 0.51
C TRP A 131 5.19 17.45 -0.63
N ASP A 132 5.68 18.68 -0.75
CA ASP A 132 5.22 19.64 -1.76
C ASP A 132 5.52 19.16 -3.18
N ARG A 133 6.70 18.54 -3.38
CA ARG A 133 7.08 17.94 -4.67
C ARG A 133 6.18 16.77 -5.07
N ALA A 134 5.77 15.94 -4.10
CA ALA A 134 4.99 14.73 -4.38
C ALA A 134 3.48 14.96 -4.43
N THR A 135 2.97 15.97 -3.72
CA THR A 135 1.53 16.30 -3.62
C THR A 135 0.80 16.37 -4.98
N PRO A 136 1.37 16.96 -6.06
CA PRO A 136 0.69 17.00 -7.36
C PRO A 136 0.48 15.63 -8.01
N HIS A 137 1.23 14.61 -7.59
CA HIS A 137 1.34 13.32 -8.27
C HIS A 137 0.62 12.16 -7.55
N CYS A 138 0.12 12.41 -6.34
CA CYS A 138 -0.54 11.41 -5.50
C CYS A 138 -1.85 11.98 -4.93
N ASP A 139 -2.74 11.11 -4.49
CA ASP A 139 -3.98 11.46 -3.79
C ASP A 139 -3.77 11.62 -2.28
N ASN A 140 -2.76 10.95 -1.72
CA ASN A 140 -2.32 11.14 -0.34
C ASN A 140 -0.85 10.71 -0.17
N LEU A 141 -0.25 11.07 0.96
CA LEU A 141 1.16 10.79 1.27
C LEU A 141 1.31 10.02 2.58
N ILE A 142 2.15 9.00 2.53
CA ILE A 142 2.71 8.32 3.69
C ILE A 142 3.96 9.10 4.09
N PHE A 143 4.09 9.45 5.36
CA PHE A 143 5.14 10.35 5.85
C PHE A 143 5.77 9.85 7.14
N GLU A 144 7.01 10.28 7.36
CA GLU A 144 7.79 10.04 8.58
C GLU A 144 8.37 11.37 9.06
N ASN A 145 8.50 11.53 10.38
CA ASN A 145 9.13 12.72 10.99
C ASN A 145 8.54 14.07 10.56
N LEU A 146 7.29 14.05 10.08
CA LEU A 146 6.51 15.22 9.69
C LEU A 146 5.24 15.28 10.52
N LYS A 147 4.79 16.49 10.83
CA LYS A 147 3.44 16.74 11.35
C LYS A 147 2.64 17.35 10.20
N PRO A 148 1.72 16.61 9.56
CA PRO A 148 0.91 17.18 8.49
C PRO A 148 -0.03 18.23 9.08
N GLU A 149 -0.27 19.29 8.32
CA GLU A 149 -1.39 20.18 8.60
C GLU A 149 -2.68 19.43 8.25
N ILE A 150 -3.52 19.18 9.25
CA ILE A 150 -4.86 18.63 9.02
C ILE A 150 -5.66 19.73 8.34
N ARG A 151 -5.99 19.53 7.06
CA ARG A 151 -6.87 20.42 6.30
C ARG A 151 -8.31 19.92 6.35
#